data_AF-A0A6V8DUQ8-F1
#
_entry.id   AF-A0A6V8DUQ8-F1
#
_cell.length_a   1.000
_cell.length_b   1.000
_cell.length_c   1.000
_cell.angle_alpha   90.00
_cell.angle_beta   90.00
_cell.angle_gamma   90.00
#
_symmetry.space_group_name_H-M   'P 1'
#
loop_
_entity.id
_entity.type
_entity.pdbx_description
1 polymer ?
#
loop_
_entity_poly.entity_id
_entity_poly.type
_entity_poly.pdbx_seq_one_letter_code
_entity_poly.pdbx_strand_id
1 'polypeptide(L)'
;MRDMSEGEFCIVCGGPPPLTSERMCEACLRDRTHLSKMPERIQQDRCSKCGFHEIRGRWSEIGANDLADLRIRGNLGVEDRAKQVSVEFSVEEIDERTSRLHVNVSGKIENYEFSDSHEVLLQTSNAVCPTCTRKAGSYFEAVMQLRSAGRRLSESELKSLRGTLDEMLSEMEADQMFFISEEGPVTGGWDLKLGSKAMARRWARNLVRKFGGTVKETSTVVGANDGIEVTRLTLSYRKPAYGIGDVIRFRKELWIVDSWQKDGPILKKMNRFERSGASWRDMEGSVVICPESEQFTVEILNRDSSAVEVMEPLDYKVVTVALPYDDDAKSKSMRIGFIQGEWLAIPSRRS
;
A
#
# COMPACT_ATOMS: atom_id res chain seq x y z
N MET A 1 -78.20 -2.73 16.73
CA MET A 1 -77.66 -1.36 16.78
C MET A 1 -77.47 -1.02 18.25
N ARG A 2 -76.26 -1.20 18.77
CA ARG A 2 -75.87 -0.79 20.13
C ARG A 2 -74.73 0.20 19.97
N ASP A 3 -74.81 1.24 20.79
CA ASP A 3 -74.12 2.51 20.72
C ASP A 3 -72.62 2.44 20.45
N MET A 4 -72.21 3.38 19.60
CA MET A 4 -70.81 3.74 19.36
C MET A 4 -70.23 4.30 20.67
N SER A 5 -69.06 3.79 21.04
CA SER A 5 -68.23 4.18 22.18
C SER A 5 -68.15 5.71 22.37
N GLU A 6 -68.35 6.17 23.60
CA GLU A 6 -68.16 7.54 24.07
C GLU A 6 -66.85 8.17 23.56
N GLY A 7 -67.03 9.13 22.66
CA GLY A 7 -66.14 10.23 22.27
C GLY A 7 -64.65 10.08 22.53
N GLU A 8 -63.94 9.37 21.66
CA GLU A 8 -62.51 9.61 21.50
C GLU A 8 -62.29 11.00 20.89
N PHE A 9 -61.55 11.87 21.57
CA PHE A 9 -61.21 13.22 21.09
C PHE A 9 -59.72 13.51 21.32
N CYS A 10 -59.16 14.39 20.51
CA CYS A 10 -57.78 14.83 20.61
C CYS A 10 -57.55 15.53 21.96
N ILE A 11 -56.60 15.05 22.77
CA ILE A 11 -56.32 15.62 24.10
C ILE A 11 -55.75 17.05 24.06
N VAL A 12 -55.32 17.52 22.88
CA VAL A 12 -54.74 18.85 22.69
C VAL A 12 -55.78 19.87 22.21
N CYS A 13 -56.64 19.51 21.25
CA CYS A 13 -57.56 20.46 20.59
C CYS A 13 -59.04 20.05 20.63
N GLY A 14 -59.38 18.88 21.16
CA GLY A 14 -60.75 18.36 21.19
C GLY A 14 -61.27 17.81 19.84
N GLY A 15 -60.42 17.74 18.81
CA GLY A 15 -60.80 17.24 17.49
C GLY A 15 -61.22 15.77 17.48
N PRO A 16 -62.05 15.33 16.51
CA PRO A 16 -62.53 13.95 16.42
C PRO A 16 -61.45 12.97 15.90
N PRO A 17 -61.69 11.64 15.94
CA PRO A 17 -60.79 10.64 15.36
C PRO A 17 -60.65 10.77 13.83
N PRO A 18 -59.60 10.20 13.22
CA PRO A 18 -58.62 9.27 13.80
C PRO A 18 -57.60 9.96 14.72
N LEU A 19 -57.22 9.27 15.80
CA LEU A 19 -56.22 9.72 16.76
C LEU A 19 -55.01 8.80 16.74
N THR A 20 -53.86 9.35 17.10
CA THR A 20 -52.61 8.62 17.35
C THR A 20 -52.71 7.75 18.60
N SER A 21 -51.69 6.91 18.84
CA SER A 21 -51.61 6.11 20.08
C SER A 21 -51.59 6.97 21.35
N GLU A 22 -51.16 8.24 21.23
CA GLU A 22 -51.14 9.26 22.28
C GLU A 22 -52.42 10.12 22.31
N ARG A 23 -53.50 9.70 21.63
CA ARG A 23 -54.77 10.43 21.54
C ARG A 23 -54.64 11.85 20.98
N MET A 24 -53.73 12.07 20.04
CA MET A 24 -53.62 13.34 19.30
C MET A 24 -54.18 13.18 17.89
N CYS A 25 -54.85 14.21 17.36
CA CYS A 25 -55.13 14.25 15.92
C CYS A 25 -53.83 14.56 15.14
N GLU A 26 -53.84 14.28 13.84
CA GLU A 26 -52.68 14.51 12.96
C GLU A 26 -52.12 15.95 13.06
N ALA A 27 -52.98 16.96 13.06
CA ALA A 27 -52.55 18.36 13.15
C ALA A 27 -51.76 18.64 14.43
N CYS A 28 -52.29 18.19 15.58
CA CYS A 28 -51.60 18.37 16.87
C CYS A 28 -50.32 17.53 16.99
N LEU A 29 -50.26 16.36 16.34
CA LEU A 29 -49.04 15.57 16.25
C LEU A 29 -47.97 16.34 15.45
N ARG A 30 -48.33 16.87 14.27
CA ARG A 30 -47.42 17.60 13.38
C ARG A 30 -46.89 18.90 14.00
N ASP A 31 -47.75 19.66 14.68
CA ASP A 31 -47.36 20.91 15.35
C ASP A 31 -46.34 20.69 16.48
N ARG A 32 -46.25 19.47 17.01
CA ARG A 32 -45.46 19.15 18.22
C ARG A 32 -44.28 18.22 17.95
N THR A 33 -44.21 17.64 16.75
CA THR A 33 -43.23 16.59 16.43
C THR A 33 -42.41 17.03 15.22
N HIS A 34 -41.11 17.17 15.44
CA HIS A 34 -40.14 17.27 14.36
C HIS A 34 -39.58 15.87 14.12
N LEU A 35 -39.50 15.45 12.85
CA LEU A 35 -38.96 14.14 12.49
C LEU A 35 -37.47 14.04 12.84
N SER A 36 -36.76 15.15 12.76
CA SER A 36 -35.32 15.20 12.89
C SER A 36 -34.82 16.54 13.38
N LYS A 37 -33.61 16.52 13.93
CA LYS A 37 -32.89 17.71 14.40
C LYS A 37 -31.45 17.64 13.89
N MET A 38 -30.96 18.80 13.46
CA MET A 38 -29.62 18.95 12.95
C MET A 38 -29.06 20.30 13.43
N PRO A 39 -27.77 20.39 13.81
CA PRO A 39 -27.15 21.68 14.08
C PRO A 39 -27.01 22.51 12.80
N GLU A 40 -27.10 23.83 12.91
CA GLU A 40 -26.87 24.76 11.78
C GLU A 40 -25.42 24.75 11.27
N ARG A 41 -24.48 24.36 12.13
CA ARG A 41 -23.04 24.36 11.85
C ARG A 41 -22.40 23.06 12.36
N ILE A 42 -21.60 22.44 11.51
CA ILE A 42 -20.73 21.31 11.86
C ILE A 42 -19.28 21.75 11.65
N GLN A 43 -18.49 21.71 12.72
CA GLN A 43 -17.06 21.98 12.66
C GLN A 43 -16.30 20.68 12.34
N GLN A 44 -15.32 20.78 11.45
CA GLN A 44 -14.37 19.71 11.18
C GLN A 44 -12.95 20.24 11.01
N ASP A 45 -11.99 19.34 11.03
CA ASP A 45 -10.57 19.66 10.85
C ASP A 45 -9.98 18.98 9.62
N ARG A 46 -9.13 19.72 8.91
CA ARG A 46 -8.31 19.26 7.79
C ARG A 46 -6.85 19.55 8.06
N CYS A 47 -6.00 18.58 7.78
CA CYS A 47 -4.56 18.73 7.92
C CYS A 47 -4.04 19.67 6.83
N SER A 48 -3.50 20.82 7.22
CA SER A 48 -2.91 21.81 6.31
C SER A 48 -1.69 21.33 5.52
N LYS A 49 -1.15 20.14 5.84
CA LYS A 49 0.05 19.58 5.18
C LYS A 49 -0.25 18.43 4.23
N CYS A 50 -1.24 17.59 4.52
CA CYS A 50 -1.55 16.41 3.70
C CYS A 50 -3.01 16.33 3.26
N GLY A 51 -3.87 17.28 3.65
CA GLY A 51 -5.28 17.31 3.26
C GLY A 51 -6.19 16.32 3.98
N PHE A 52 -5.65 15.43 4.82
CA PHE A 52 -6.45 14.42 5.52
C PHE A 52 -7.42 15.09 6.51
N HIS A 53 -8.59 14.49 6.68
CA HIS A 53 -9.60 14.96 7.62
C HIS A 53 -9.56 14.16 8.92
N GLU A 54 -9.86 14.82 10.04
CA GLU A 54 -10.05 14.16 11.32
C GLU A 54 -11.41 13.44 11.33
N ILE A 55 -11.42 12.15 11.64
CA ILE A 55 -12.62 11.33 11.79
C ILE A 55 -12.45 10.49 13.04
N ARG A 56 -13.19 10.84 14.11
CA ARG A 56 -13.28 10.06 15.36
C ARG A 56 -11.90 9.74 15.96
N GLY A 57 -11.01 10.73 16.02
CA GLY A 57 -9.66 10.65 16.55
C GLY A 57 -8.60 10.14 15.56
N ARG A 58 -8.99 9.76 14.34
CA ARG A 58 -8.07 9.31 13.28
C ARG A 58 -8.01 10.33 12.15
N TRP A 59 -6.95 10.26 11.36
CA TRP A 59 -6.74 11.13 10.21
C TRP A 59 -6.67 10.28 8.97
N SER A 60 -7.56 10.52 8.01
CA SER A 60 -7.61 9.75 6.77
C SER A 60 -7.99 10.61 5.57
N GLU A 61 -7.61 10.14 4.40
CA GLU A 61 -8.15 10.64 3.14
C GLU A 61 -9.59 10.14 2.97
N ILE A 62 -10.46 11.02 2.49
CA ILE A 62 -11.87 10.73 2.28
C ILE A 62 -12.43 11.70 1.24
N GLY A 63 -13.33 11.20 0.38
CA GLY A 63 -14.03 12.04 -0.59
C GLY A 63 -15.04 12.97 0.07
N ALA A 64 -15.36 14.09 -0.59
CA ALA A 64 -16.26 15.11 -0.05
C ALA A 64 -17.66 14.56 0.31
N ASN A 65 -18.23 13.70 -0.55
CA ASN A 65 -19.54 13.10 -0.30
C ASN A 65 -19.53 12.10 0.86
N ASP A 66 -18.52 11.23 0.94
CA ASP A 66 -18.40 10.27 2.05
C ASP A 66 -18.16 11.00 3.38
N LEU A 67 -17.37 12.08 3.35
CA LEU A 67 -17.16 12.95 4.50
C LEU A 67 -18.47 13.61 4.93
N ALA A 68 -19.24 14.17 3.98
CA ALA A 68 -20.53 14.77 4.26
C ALA A 68 -21.51 13.75 4.87
N ASP A 69 -21.62 12.54 4.30
CA ASP A 69 -22.45 11.45 4.85
C ASP A 69 -22.05 11.11 6.29
N LEU A 70 -20.75 10.96 6.57
CA LEU A 70 -20.26 10.69 7.93
C LEU A 70 -20.61 11.82 8.91
N ARG A 71 -20.53 13.09 8.48
CA ARG A 71 -20.89 14.25 9.31
C ARG A 71 -22.37 14.34 9.55
N ILE A 72 -23.19 14.07 8.53
CA ILE A 72 -24.64 14.04 8.63
C ILE A 72 -25.06 12.94 9.62
N ARG A 73 -24.60 11.69 9.42
CA ARG A 73 -24.91 10.58 10.34
C ARG A 73 -24.43 10.81 11.77
N GLY A 74 -23.32 11.53 11.94
CA GLY A 74 -22.77 11.84 13.26
C GLY A 74 -23.53 12.92 14.03
N ASN A 75 -24.34 13.75 13.35
CA ASN A 75 -25.01 14.90 13.95
C ASN A 75 -26.53 14.90 13.80
N LEU A 76 -27.08 14.06 12.92
CA LEU A 76 -28.52 13.93 12.69
C LEU A 76 -29.17 13.17 13.84
N GLY A 77 -30.00 13.86 14.62
CA GLY A 77 -30.93 13.22 15.54
C GLY A 77 -32.24 12.95 14.82
N VAL A 78 -32.73 11.71 14.88
CA VAL A 78 -34.04 11.32 14.33
C VAL A 78 -34.95 10.97 15.50
N GLU A 79 -36.23 11.29 15.37
CA GLU A 79 -37.25 10.98 16.37
C GLU A 79 -37.39 9.46 16.57
N ASP A 80 -37.39 9.00 17.83
CA ASP A 80 -37.26 7.57 18.18
C ASP A 80 -38.42 6.68 17.67
N ARG A 81 -39.62 7.24 17.51
CA ARG A 81 -40.81 6.54 16.99
C ARG A 81 -40.82 6.49 15.46
N ALA A 82 -39.93 7.22 14.78
CA ALA A 82 -39.86 7.24 13.33
C ALA A 82 -39.43 5.88 12.76
N LYS A 83 -40.14 5.44 11.71
CA LYS A 83 -39.89 4.23 10.95
C LYS A 83 -39.68 4.58 9.48
N GLN A 84 -39.04 3.67 8.74
CA GLN A 84 -38.79 3.84 7.30
C GLN A 84 -38.06 5.16 6.99
N VAL A 85 -37.06 5.50 7.81
CA VAL A 85 -36.33 6.77 7.67
C VAL A 85 -35.42 6.70 6.45
N SER A 86 -35.56 7.68 5.55
CA SER A 86 -34.68 7.93 4.42
C SER A 86 -33.98 9.27 4.60
N VAL A 87 -32.69 9.31 4.26
CA VAL A 87 -31.88 10.53 4.31
C VAL A 87 -31.24 10.71 2.94
N GLU A 88 -31.54 11.84 2.32
CA GLU A 88 -30.96 12.29 1.06
C GLU A 88 -30.21 13.59 1.30
N PHE A 89 -29.06 13.76 0.65
CA PHE A 89 -28.30 15.01 0.80
C PHE A 89 -27.59 15.42 -0.48
N SER A 90 -27.30 16.70 -0.57
CA SER A 90 -26.37 17.27 -1.56
C SER A 90 -25.38 18.22 -0.89
N VAL A 91 -24.21 18.36 -1.50
CA VAL A 91 -23.12 19.20 -1.03
C VAL A 91 -22.94 20.36 -2.01
N GLU A 92 -23.06 21.58 -1.51
CA GLU A 92 -22.80 22.82 -2.23
C GLU A 92 -21.49 23.43 -1.68
N GLU A 93 -20.46 23.54 -2.52
CA GLU A 93 -19.22 24.21 -2.13
C GLU A 93 -19.41 25.73 -2.16
N ILE A 94 -19.19 26.40 -1.03
CA ILE A 94 -19.21 27.87 -0.95
C ILE A 94 -17.79 28.40 -1.17
N ASP A 95 -16.82 27.84 -0.45
CA ASP A 95 -15.39 28.15 -0.54
C ASP A 95 -14.52 26.94 -0.12
N GLU A 96 -13.19 27.07 -0.14
CA GLU A 96 -12.25 25.99 0.20
C GLU A 96 -12.37 25.43 1.63
N ARG A 97 -13.08 26.12 2.51
CA ARG A 97 -13.24 25.81 3.93
C ARG A 97 -14.69 25.60 4.33
N THR A 98 -15.64 25.99 3.49
CA THR A 98 -17.06 26.00 3.82
C THR A 98 -17.87 25.33 2.73
N SER A 99 -18.64 24.33 3.13
CA SER A 99 -19.65 23.70 2.28
C SER A 99 -21.03 23.83 2.95
N ARG A 100 -22.07 24.00 2.16
CA ARG A 100 -23.46 23.88 2.62
C ARG A 100 -23.97 22.49 2.30
N LEU A 101 -24.51 21.81 3.31
CA LEU A 101 -25.17 20.53 3.19
C LEU A 101 -26.67 20.78 3.16
N HIS A 102 -27.32 20.36 2.08
CA HIS A 102 -28.78 20.31 1.99
C HIS A 102 -29.19 18.88 2.36
N VAL A 103 -29.89 18.71 3.48
CA VAL A 103 -30.25 17.40 4.02
C VAL A 103 -31.75 17.27 4.09
N ASN A 104 -32.31 16.30 3.37
CA ASN A 104 -33.72 15.96 3.40
C ASN A 104 -33.91 14.64 4.14
N VAL A 105 -34.76 14.66 5.15
CA VAL A 105 -35.09 13.50 5.97
C VAL A 105 -36.56 13.21 5.80
N SER A 106 -36.91 11.99 5.43
CA SER A 106 -38.30 11.53 5.35
C SER A 106 -38.49 10.27 6.18
N GLY A 107 -39.70 10.06 6.68
CA GLY A 107 -40.02 8.90 7.51
C GLY A 107 -41.47 8.87 7.93
N LYS A 108 -41.84 7.84 8.70
CA LYS A 108 -43.20 7.67 9.22
C LYS A 108 -43.20 7.65 10.73
N ILE A 109 -44.01 8.51 11.34
CA ILE A 109 -44.31 8.46 12.76
C ILE A 109 -45.74 7.96 12.88
N GLU A 110 -45.89 6.79 13.49
CA GLU A 110 -47.11 5.99 13.41
C GLU A 110 -47.55 5.72 11.95
N ASN A 111 -48.66 6.31 11.50
CA ASN A 111 -49.22 6.14 10.15
C ASN A 111 -49.07 7.40 9.28
N TYR A 112 -48.38 8.43 9.78
CA TYR A 112 -48.27 9.72 9.10
C TYR A 112 -46.87 9.90 8.54
N GLU A 113 -46.79 10.39 7.30
CA GLU A 113 -45.53 10.76 6.66
C GLU A 113 -45.06 12.11 7.16
N PHE A 114 -43.79 12.17 7.56
CA PHE A 114 -43.08 13.37 7.95
C PHE A 114 -41.89 13.59 7.02
N SER A 115 -41.55 14.86 6.83
CA SER A 115 -40.39 15.29 6.08
C SER A 115 -39.82 16.57 6.69
N ASP A 116 -38.52 16.58 6.94
CA ASP A 116 -37.78 17.77 7.35
C ASP A 116 -36.66 18.06 6.35
N SER A 117 -36.36 19.34 6.17
CA SER A 117 -35.22 19.82 5.39
C SER A 117 -34.32 20.68 6.27
N HIS A 118 -33.02 20.42 6.20
CA HIS A 118 -32.00 21.14 6.95
C HIS A 118 -30.96 21.72 6.00
N GLU A 119 -30.56 22.97 6.23
CA GLU A 119 -29.38 23.58 5.64
C GLU A 119 -28.29 23.70 6.71
N VAL A 120 -27.17 23.01 6.50
CA VAL A 120 -26.08 22.94 7.48
C VAL A 120 -24.80 23.46 6.88
N LEU A 121 -24.11 24.35 7.60
CA LEU A 121 -22.77 24.80 7.21
C LEU A 121 -21.70 23.86 7.77
N LEU A 122 -21.01 23.15 6.88
CA LEU A 122 -19.83 22.36 7.20
C LEU A 122 -18.58 23.24 7.11
N GLN A 123 -18.00 23.58 8.25
CA GLN A 123 -16.86 24.48 8.36
C GLN A 123 -15.58 23.72 8.66
N THR A 124 -14.53 23.98 7.88
CA THR A 124 -13.26 23.26 7.92
C THR A 124 -12.18 24.14 8.53
N SER A 125 -11.68 23.73 9.69
CA SER A 125 -10.52 24.34 10.35
C SER A 125 -9.22 23.69 9.90
N ASN A 126 -8.12 24.46 9.98
CA ASN A 126 -6.80 23.93 9.69
C ASN A 126 -6.21 23.38 10.97
N ALA A 127 -5.80 22.12 10.93
CA ALA A 127 -4.95 21.52 11.94
C ALA A 127 -3.71 20.89 11.28
N VAL A 128 -2.87 20.24 12.08
CA VAL A 128 -1.76 19.42 11.57
C VAL A 128 -1.90 18.04 12.19
N CYS A 129 -2.04 17.01 11.36
CA CYS A 129 -2.19 15.66 11.85
C CYS A 129 -0.91 15.18 12.57
N PRO A 130 -1.01 14.21 13.49
CA PRO A 130 0.13 13.69 14.25
C PRO A 130 1.31 13.26 13.35
N THR A 131 1.03 12.66 12.20
CA THR A 131 2.05 12.25 11.22
C THR A 131 2.84 13.43 10.67
N CYS A 132 2.15 14.49 10.23
CA CYS A 132 2.81 15.68 9.69
C CYS A 132 3.59 16.44 10.78
N THR A 133 3.08 16.48 12.00
CA THR A 133 3.80 17.03 13.16
C THR A 133 5.08 16.25 13.44
N ARG A 134 5.02 14.91 13.44
CA ARG A 134 6.19 14.04 13.63
C ARG A 134 7.22 14.19 12.52
N LYS A 135 6.79 14.24 11.25
CA LYS A 135 7.67 14.52 10.10
C LYS A 135 8.42 15.84 10.28
N ALA A 136 7.69 16.90 10.60
CA ALA A 136 8.29 18.23 10.82
C ALA A 136 9.26 18.25 12.00
N GLY A 137 9.01 17.46 13.04
CA GLY A 137 9.91 17.30 14.19
C GLY A 137 11.07 16.31 13.99
N SER A 138 11.32 15.86 12.76
CA SER A 138 12.36 14.85 12.44
C SER A 138 12.26 13.58 13.30
N TYR A 139 11.06 13.21 13.74
CA TYR A 139 10.83 12.02 14.54
C TYR A 139 11.04 10.77 13.70
N PHE A 140 11.72 9.75 14.24
CA PHE A 140 11.85 8.44 13.63
C PHE A 140 12.16 7.38 14.68
N GLU A 141 11.72 6.15 14.42
CA GLU A 141 12.01 4.98 15.26
C GLU A 141 13.03 4.04 14.63
N ALA A 142 13.19 4.09 13.31
CA ALA A 142 14.07 3.20 12.58
C ALA A 142 14.91 3.91 11.52
N VAL A 143 16.13 3.44 11.31
CA VAL A 143 17.00 3.80 10.18
C VAL A 143 17.13 2.60 9.27
N MET A 144 16.77 2.74 8.00
CA MET A 144 17.08 1.77 6.98
C MET A 144 18.29 2.26 6.18
N GLN A 145 19.30 1.41 6.06
CA GLN A 145 20.51 1.67 5.30
C GLN A 145 20.58 0.73 4.12
N LEU A 146 20.48 1.28 2.91
CA LEU A 146 20.68 0.54 1.67
C LEU A 146 22.16 0.59 1.29
N ARG A 147 22.78 -0.58 1.16
CA ARG A 147 24.19 -0.76 0.81
C ARG A 147 24.32 -1.84 -0.26
N SER A 148 25.47 -1.91 -0.91
CA SER A 148 25.86 -3.04 -1.77
C SER A 148 27.05 -3.78 -1.18
N ALA A 149 27.16 -5.07 -1.49
CA ALA A 149 28.35 -5.87 -1.21
C ALA A 149 29.42 -5.63 -2.29
N GLY A 150 30.60 -5.18 -1.89
CA GLY A 150 31.79 -5.12 -2.76
C GLY A 150 31.82 -3.99 -3.80
N ARG A 151 30.72 -3.24 -4.01
CA ARG A 151 30.68 -2.09 -4.92
C ARG A 151 29.69 -1.02 -4.47
N ARG A 152 29.59 0.08 -5.23
CA ARG A 152 28.49 1.05 -5.08
C ARG A 152 27.24 0.55 -5.81
N LEU A 153 26.08 0.88 -5.26
CA LEU A 153 24.80 0.70 -5.95
C LEU A 153 24.73 1.68 -7.12
N SER A 154 24.23 1.24 -8.27
CA SER A 154 23.87 2.16 -9.34
C SER A 154 22.61 2.96 -8.97
N GLU A 155 22.37 4.07 -9.66
CA GLU A 155 21.13 4.83 -9.49
C GLU A 155 19.88 4.01 -9.84
N SER A 156 19.95 3.17 -10.87
CA SER A 156 18.87 2.26 -11.26
C SER A 156 18.57 1.22 -10.18
N GLU A 157 19.59 0.65 -9.55
CA GLU A 157 19.42 -0.26 -8.43
C GLU A 157 18.82 0.45 -7.21
N LEU A 158 19.32 1.63 -6.85
CA LEU A 158 18.77 2.42 -5.75
C LEU A 158 17.29 2.75 -5.97
N LYS A 159 16.94 3.21 -7.17
CA LYS A 159 15.55 3.50 -7.56
C LYS A 159 14.68 2.24 -7.47
N SER A 160 15.18 1.10 -7.92
CA SER A 160 14.46 -0.18 -7.83
C SER A 160 14.24 -0.62 -6.38
N LEU A 161 15.28 -0.55 -5.52
CA LEU A 161 15.16 -0.87 -4.10
C LEU A 161 14.18 0.07 -3.41
N ARG A 162 14.31 1.38 -3.60
CA ARG A 162 13.44 2.40 -3.00
C ARG A 162 11.99 2.30 -3.47
N GLY A 163 11.77 1.99 -4.74
CA GLY A 163 10.44 1.81 -5.31
C GLY A 163 9.65 0.70 -4.63
N THR A 164 10.31 -0.35 -4.11
CA THR A 164 9.62 -1.40 -3.34
C THR A 164 9.03 -0.92 -2.01
N LEU A 165 9.51 0.22 -1.48
CA LEU A 165 8.89 0.85 -0.30
C LEU A 165 7.59 1.53 -0.71
N ASP A 166 7.55 2.23 -1.85
CA ASP A 166 6.33 2.86 -2.35
C ASP A 166 5.28 1.81 -2.71
N GLU A 167 5.68 0.72 -3.39
CA GLU A 167 4.83 -0.46 -3.65
C GLU A 167 4.23 -0.97 -2.32
N MET A 168 5.08 -1.19 -1.31
CA MET A 168 4.65 -1.71 0.00
C MET A 168 3.69 -0.75 0.72
N LEU A 169 3.92 0.56 0.66
CA LEU A 169 3.05 1.56 1.28
C LEU A 169 1.70 1.66 0.58
N SER A 170 1.66 1.49 -0.74
CA SER A 170 0.41 1.53 -1.51
C SER A 170 -0.52 0.34 -1.22
N GLU A 171 0.03 -0.80 -0.80
CA GLU A 171 -0.71 -2.02 -0.45
C GLU A 171 -1.17 -2.06 1.03
N MET A 172 -0.73 -1.11 1.85
CA MET A 172 -0.99 -1.12 3.29
C MET A 172 -2.16 -0.20 3.66
N GLU A 173 -2.92 -0.59 4.68
CA GLU A 173 -3.83 0.35 5.33
C GLU A 173 -3.04 1.55 5.87
N ALA A 174 -3.65 2.73 5.78
CA ALA A 174 -3.04 3.97 6.22
C ALA A 174 -2.75 3.94 7.74
N ASP A 175 -1.48 3.82 8.09
CA ASP A 175 -0.98 3.96 9.47
C ASP A 175 -0.23 5.28 9.62
N GLN A 176 -0.57 6.05 10.66
CA GLN A 176 0.05 7.33 10.97
C GLN A 176 1.55 7.26 11.24
N MET A 177 2.09 6.07 11.55
CA MET A 177 3.51 5.80 11.78
C MET A 177 4.25 5.35 10.51
N PHE A 178 3.55 5.08 9.41
CA PHE A 178 4.17 4.64 8.15
C PHE A 178 4.52 5.84 7.29
N PHE A 179 5.62 6.48 7.67
CA PHE A 179 6.17 7.58 6.92
C PHE A 179 7.70 7.60 6.92
N ILE A 180 8.23 8.28 5.92
CA ILE A 180 9.64 8.64 5.81
C ILE A 180 9.78 10.06 6.35
N SER A 181 10.67 10.23 7.32
CA SER A 181 10.98 11.51 7.94
C SER A 181 12.07 12.26 7.17
N GLU A 182 13.06 11.52 6.71
CA GLU A 182 14.22 12.01 5.97
C GLU A 182 14.81 10.85 5.18
N GLU A 183 15.31 11.12 3.98
CA GLU A 183 16.10 10.16 3.22
C GLU A 183 17.13 10.88 2.35
N GLY A 184 18.23 10.21 2.02
CA GLY A 184 19.26 10.80 1.18
C GLY A 184 20.48 9.92 0.95
N PRO A 185 21.36 10.33 0.02
CA PRO A 185 22.60 9.65 -0.26
C PRO A 185 23.58 9.85 0.89
N VAL A 186 24.34 8.81 1.19
CA VAL A 186 25.44 8.83 2.17
C VAL A 186 26.67 8.15 1.57
N THR A 187 27.83 8.30 2.22
CA THR A 187 29.04 7.60 1.77
C THR A 187 28.81 6.09 1.77
N GLY A 188 28.81 5.49 0.57
CA GLY A 188 28.63 4.04 0.38
C GLY A 188 27.18 3.56 0.30
N GLY A 189 26.18 4.44 0.23
CA GLY A 189 24.80 4.01 0.02
C GLY A 189 23.74 5.10 0.19
N TRP A 190 22.58 4.70 0.68
CA TRP A 190 21.42 5.56 0.92
C TRP A 190 20.79 5.24 2.26
N ASP A 191 20.43 6.26 3.04
CA ASP A 191 19.82 6.09 4.36
C ASP A 191 18.41 6.68 4.38
N LEU A 192 17.50 6.01 5.08
CA LEU A 192 16.12 6.44 5.29
C LEU A 192 15.78 6.40 6.77
N LYS A 193 15.20 7.47 7.29
CA LYS A 193 14.61 7.55 8.63
C LYS A 193 13.12 7.28 8.54
N LEU A 194 12.68 6.24 9.24
CA LEU A 194 11.33 5.69 9.15
C LEU A 194 10.61 5.88 10.49
N GLY A 195 9.33 6.26 10.41
CA GLY A 195 8.48 6.46 11.57
C GLY A 195 8.26 5.19 12.39
N SER A 196 8.26 4.00 11.75
CA SER A 196 7.92 2.73 12.40
C SER A 196 9.00 1.66 12.24
N LYS A 197 9.32 0.97 13.34
CA LYS A 197 10.16 -0.25 13.34
C LYS A 197 9.54 -1.39 12.54
N ALA A 198 8.22 -1.56 12.62
CA ALA A 198 7.51 -2.64 11.95
C ALA A 198 7.58 -2.48 10.43
N MET A 199 7.37 -1.25 9.94
CA MET A 199 7.53 -0.90 8.53
C MET A 199 8.96 -1.20 8.04
N ALA A 200 9.98 -0.77 8.79
CA ALA A 200 11.37 -1.01 8.45
C ALA A 200 11.68 -2.52 8.32
N ARG A 201 11.26 -3.34 9.30
CA ARG A 201 11.46 -4.80 9.25
C ARG A 201 10.69 -5.47 8.11
N ARG A 202 9.46 -5.03 7.82
CA ARG A 202 8.68 -5.55 6.68
C ARG A 202 9.38 -5.25 5.37
N TRP A 203 9.86 -4.02 5.19
CA TRP A 203 10.57 -3.64 3.98
C TRP A 203 11.89 -4.40 3.82
N ALA A 204 12.70 -4.53 4.88
CA ALA A 204 13.92 -5.36 4.86
C ALA A 204 13.66 -6.80 4.39
N ARG A 205 12.60 -7.45 4.88
CA ARG A 205 12.23 -8.80 4.42
C ARG A 205 11.83 -8.80 2.94
N ASN A 206 11.11 -7.79 2.47
CA ASN A 206 10.75 -7.66 1.06
C ASN A 206 12.01 -7.53 0.18
N LEU A 207 12.98 -6.71 0.60
CA LEU A 207 14.25 -6.53 -0.11
C LEU A 207 15.03 -7.85 -0.23
N VAL A 208 15.19 -8.60 0.87
CA VAL A 208 15.88 -9.90 0.85
C VAL A 208 15.14 -10.91 -0.03
N ARG A 209 13.81 -10.94 0.03
CA ARG A 209 13.00 -11.84 -0.80
C ARG A 209 13.12 -11.54 -2.29
N LYS A 210 13.11 -10.26 -2.68
CA LYS A 210 13.11 -9.84 -4.09
C LYS A 210 14.53 -9.85 -4.69
N PHE A 211 15.53 -9.39 -3.92
CA PHE A 211 16.88 -9.12 -4.43
C PHE A 211 17.99 -9.94 -3.76
N GLY A 212 17.66 -10.83 -2.83
CA GLY A 212 18.65 -11.55 -2.05
C GLY A 212 19.43 -10.62 -1.11
N GLY A 213 20.54 -11.12 -0.57
CA GLY A 213 21.45 -10.35 0.28
C GLY A 213 21.20 -10.53 1.76
N THR A 214 21.81 -9.65 2.55
CA THR A 214 21.81 -9.75 4.01
C THR A 214 21.25 -8.50 4.66
N VAL A 215 20.63 -8.67 5.82
CA VAL A 215 20.17 -7.57 6.68
C VAL A 215 20.84 -7.74 8.04
N LYS A 216 21.53 -6.70 8.50
CA LYS A 216 22.00 -6.61 9.90
C LYS A 216 21.06 -5.72 10.68
N GLU A 217 20.60 -6.22 11.82
CA GLU A 217 19.71 -5.49 12.73
C GLU A 217 20.46 -5.13 14.01
N THR A 218 20.35 -3.88 14.42
CA THR A 218 20.88 -3.38 15.71
C THR A 218 19.86 -2.46 16.36
N SER A 219 19.86 -2.38 17.68
CA SER A 219 18.97 -1.51 18.46
C SER A 219 19.79 -0.70 19.43
N THR A 220 19.47 0.59 19.55
CA THR A 220 20.16 1.52 20.45
C THR A 220 19.15 2.22 21.35
N VAL A 221 19.42 2.29 22.65
CA VAL A 221 18.58 3.02 23.60
C VAL A 221 18.85 4.52 23.42
N VAL A 222 17.80 5.31 23.22
CA VAL A 222 17.88 6.77 23.03
C VAL A 222 17.25 7.56 24.17
N GLY A 223 16.61 6.89 25.12
CA GLY A 223 16.02 7.50 26.30
C GLY A 223 15.11 6.52 27.03
N ALA A 224 14.37 7.04 28.00
CA ALA A 224 13.32 6.31 28.71
C ALA A 224 12.07 7.20 28.81
N ASN A 225 10.90 6.59 28.64
CA ASN A 225 9.60 7.24 28.85
C ASN A 225 8.80 6.40 29.82
N ASP A 226 8.37 6.97 30.94
CA ASP A 226 7.66 6.26 32.02
C ASP A 226 8.36 4.96 32.48
N GLY A 227 9.69 4.98 32.54
CA GLY A 227 10.52 3.83 32.94
C GLY A 227 10.69 2.77 31.84
N ILE A 228 10.10 2.95 30.66
CA ILE A 228 10.27 2.07 29.50
C ILE A 228 11.35 2.64 28.58
N GLU A 229 12.37 1.84 28.27
CA GLU A 229 13.43 2.23 27.34
C GLU A 229 12.87 2.50 25.94
N VAL A 230 13.13 3.71 25.43
CA VAL A 230 12.85 4.08 24.05
C VAL A 230 14.09 3.74 23.22
N THR A 231 13.92 2.82 22.28
CA THR A 231 14.99 2.38 21.39
C THR A 231 14.81 2.85 19.95
N ARG A 232 15.91 3.06 19.23
CA ARG A 232 15.95 3.21 17.78
C ARG A 232 16.52 1.98 17.12
N LEU A 233 15.83 1.51 16.09
CA LEU A 233 16.21 0.36 15.28
C LEU A 233 17.11 0.82 14.12
N THR A 234 18.20 0.12 13.84
CA THR A 234 18.98 0.32 12.62
C THR A 234 19.05 -1.00 11.85
N LEU A 235 18.57 -0.97 10.60
CA LEU A 235 18.63 -2.08 9.65
C LEU A 235 19.60 -1.72 8.54
N SER A 236 20.61 -2.55 8.31
CA SER A 236 21.57 -2.40 7.23
C SER A 236 21.39 -3.52 6.22
N TYR A 237 20.69 -3.21 5.12
CA TYR A 237 20.52 -4.11 4.00
C TYR A 237 21.70 -4.01 3.04
N ARG A 238 22.27 -5.16 2.65
CA ARG A 238 23.36 -5.28 1.67
C ARG A 238 22.91 -6.10 0.49
N LYS A 239 22.66 -5.42 -0.64
CA LYS A 239 22.34 -6.05 -1.92
C LYS A 239 23.59 -6.75 -2.51
N PRO A 240 23.49 -8.00 -2.98
CA PRO A 240 24.58 -8.64 -3.72
C PRO A 240 24.84 -7.93 -5.06
N ALA A 241 26.07 -8.07 -5.55
CA ALA A 241 26.49 -7.48 -6.83
C ALA A 241 25.86 -8.19 -8.06
N TYR A 242 25.29 -9.38 -7.84
CA TYR A 242 24.61 -10.25 -8.81
C TYR A 242 23.11 -10.37 -8.48
N GLY A 243 22.30 -10.74 -9.46
CA GLY A 243 20.87 -11.02 -9.37
C GLY A 243 20.52 -12.45 -9.80
N ILE A 244 19.27 -12.86 -9.58
CA ILE A 244 18.73 -14.10 -10.18
C ILE A 244 18.88 -14.00 -11.69
N GLY A 245 19.32 -15.09 -12.31
CA GLY A 245 19.53 -15.17 -13.76
C GLY A 245 20.92 -14.84 -14.23
N ASP A 246 21.72 -14.11 -13.44
CA ASP A 246 23.07 -13.76 -13.81
C ASP A 246 23.93 -15.02 -13.95
N VAL A 247 24.75 -15.05 -15.00
CA VAL A 247 25.85 -16.01 -15.12
C VAL A 247 27.05 -15.45 -14.40
N ILE A 248 27.53 -16.19 -13.40
CA ILE A 248 28.64 -15.82 -12.53
C ILE A 248 29.77 -16.83 -12.62
N ARG A 249 30.98 -16.38 -12.31
CA ARG A 249 32.13 -17.24 -12.05
C ARG A 249 32.30 -17.40 -10.55
N PHE A 250 32.21 -18.63 -10.07
CA PHE A 250 32.39 -18.98 -8.66
C PHE A 250 33.20 -20.27 -8.55
N ARG A 251 34.26 -20.25 -7.74
CA ARG A 251 35.22 -21.37 -7.57
C ARG A 251 35.74 -21.95 -8.90
N LYS A 252 36.11 -21.06 -9.84
CA LYS A 252 36.62 -21.36 -11.19
C LYS A 252 35.62 -22.02 -12.15
N GLU A 253 34.36 -22.13 -11.77
CA GLU A 253 33.30 -22.66 -12.63
C GLU A 253 32.24 -21.60 -12.93
N LEU A 254 31.46 -21.82 -13.98
CA LEU A 254 30.34 -20.97 -14.37
C LEU A 254 29.03 -21.49 -13.81
N TRP A 255 28.27 -20.58 -13.19
CA TRP A 255 27.01 -20.86 -12.54
C TRP A 255 25.96 -19.82 -12.92
N ILE A 256 24.69 -20.21 -12.91
CA ILE A 256 23.54 -19.30 -12.96
C ILE A 256 23.03 -19.14 -11.54
N VAL A 257 22.77 -17.90 -11.12
CA VAL A 257 22.05 -17.63 -9.87
C VAL A 257 20.58 -18.00 -10.08
N ASP A 258 20.12 -19.06 -9.45
CA ASP A 258 18.79 -19.62 -9.71
C ASP A 258 17.72 -19.03 -8.79
N SER A 259 17.98 -19.04 -7.48
CA SER A 259 17.00 -18.58 -6.48
C SER A 259 17.67 -18.15 -5.19
N TRP A 260 16.94 -17.41 -4.35
CA TRP A 260 17.39 -16.98 -3.03
C TRP A 260 16.99 -17.97 -1.95
N GLN A 261 17.92 -18.28 -1.05
CA GLN A 261 17.66 -18.91 0.24
C GLN A 261 18.13 -18.01 1.37
N LYS A 262 17.83 -18.42 2.61
CA LYS A 262 18.17 -17.67 3.83
C LYS A 262 19.66 -17.33 3.90
N ASP A 263 20.52 -18.31 3.68
CA ASP A 263 21.96 -18.19 3.90
C ASP A 263 22.77 -17.90 2.63
N GLY A 264 22.11 -17.79 1.46
CA GLY A 264 22.74 -17.48 0.19
C GLY A 264 21.94 -17.93 -1.03
N PRO A 265 22.49 -17.82 -2.25
CA PRO A 265 21.83 -18.27 -3.46
C PRO A 265 21.91 -19.79 -3.65
N ILE A 266 20.92 -20.34 -4.35
CA ILE A 266 21.07 -21.59 -5.09
C ILE A 266 21.64 -21.26 -6.46
N LEU A 267 22.64 -22.04 -6.84
CA LEU A 267 23.36 -21.95 -8.09
C LEU A 267 23.05 -23.18 -8.95
N LYS A 268 22.82 -22.96 -10.25
CA LYS A 268 22.69 -24.00 -11.27
C LYS A 268 23.96 -23.99 -12.13
N LYS A 269 24.62 -25.13 -12.31
CA LYS A 269 25.85 -25.20 -13.09
C LYS A 269 25.56 -24.96 -14.57
N MET A 270 26.42 -24.24 -15.29
CA MET A 270 26.15 -23.89 -16.70
C MET A 270 26.21 -25.11 -17.65
N ASN A 271 27.08 -26.08 -17.37
CA ASN A 271 27.42 -27.15 -18.33
C ASN A 271 26.77 -28.51 -18.02
N ARG A 272 26.08 -28.68 -16.88
CA ARG A 272 25.43 -29.94 -16.50
C ARG A 272 24.32 -29.72 -15.49
N PHE A 273 23.39 -30.66 -15.39
CA PHE A 273 22.34 -30.66 -14.39
C PHE A 273 22.91 -30.88 -12.98
N GLU A 274 23.30 -29.79 -12.32
CA GLU A 274 23.78 -29.79 -10.94
C GLU A 274 23.36 -28.48 -10.27
N ARG A 275 22.86 -28.59 -9.03
CA ARG A 275 22.53 -27.44 -8.18
C ARG A 275 23.35 -27.48 -6.91
N SER A 276 23.79 -26.31 -6.46
CA SER A 276 24.55 -26.17 -5.23
C SER A 276 24.15 -24.89 -4.49
N GLY A 277 24.08 -24.95 -3.17
CA GLY A 277 23.94 -23.76 -2.34
C GLY A 277 25.31 -23.14 -2.06
N ALA A 278 25.39 -21.82 -2.04
CA ALA A 278 26.57 -21.09 -1.61
C ALA A 278 26.19 -20.09 -0.51
N SER A 279 27.06 -19.87 0.48
CA SER A 279 26.77 -18.87 1.52
C SER A 279 26.95 -17.45 0.97
N TRP A 280 26.25 -16.45 1.54
CA TRP A 280 26.48 -15.03 1.20
C TRP A 280 27.94 -14.63 1.31
N ARG A 281 28.66 -15.16 2.32
CA ARG A 281 30.09 -14.89 2.54
C ARG A 281 30.96 -15.50 1.43
N ASP A 282 30.73 -16.75 1.06
CA ASP A 282 31.49 -17.39 -0.03
C ASP A 282 31.32 -16.63 -1.35
N MET A 283 30.13 -16.09 -1.58
CA MET A 283 29.77 -15.40 -2.81
C MET A 283 30.35 -13.99 -2.92
N GLU A 284 30.97 -13.43 -1.88
CA GLU A 284 31.62 -12.11 -1.93
C GLU A 284 32.72 -12.05 -3.01
N GLY A 285 33.38 -13.18 -3.30
CA GLY A 285 34.41 -13.30 -4.35
C GLY A 285 33.88 -13.71 -5.72
N SER A 286 32.56 -13.81 -5.91
CA SER A 286 31.97 -14.15 -7.21
C SER A 286 32.05 -12.98 -8.18
N VAL A 287 32.17 -13.29 -9.47
CA VAL A 287 32.24 -12.27 -10.54
C VAL A 287 31.12 -12.51 -11.53
N VAL A 288 30.31 -11.49 -11.80
CA VAL A 288 29.30 -11.55 -12.87
C VAL A 288 30.02 -11.58 -14.21
N ILE A 289 29.69 -12.58 -15.03
CA ILE A 289 30.26 -12.78 -16.37
C ILE A 289 29.29 -12.33 -17.44
N CYS A 290 28.00 -12.65 -17.27
CA CYS A 290 26.93 -12.19 -18.17
C CYS A 290 25.68 -11.89 -17.32
N PRO A 291 25.36 -10.60 -17.10
CA PRO A 291 24.14 -10.19 -16.42
C PRO A 291 22.90 -10.68 -17.17
N GLU A 292 21.79 -10.92 -16.47
CA GLU A 292 20.51 -11.27 -17.11
C GLU A 292 20.10 -10.28 -18.21
N SER A 293 20.33 -8.99 -18.00
CA SER A 293 19.98 -7.94 -18.96
C SER A 293 20.79 -7.99 -20.26
N GLU A 294 21.89 -8.74 -20.30
CA GLU A 294 22.74 -8.94 -21.47
C GLU A 294 22.57 -10.35 -22.07
N GLN A 295 21.51 -11.07 -21.67
CA GLN A 295 21.13 -12.35 -22.24
C GLN A 295 20.04 -12.12 -23.29
N PHE A 296 20.11 -12.87 -24.38
CA PHE A 296 19.22 -12.70 -25.52
C PHE A 296 18.49 -13.99 -25.83
N THR A 297 17.19 -13.89 -26.08
CA THR A 297 16.42 -15.00 -26.67
C THR A 297 16.51 -14.86 -28.18
N VAL A 298 17.09 -15.87 -28.85
CA VAL A 298 17.30 -15.90 -30.29
C VAL A 298 16.55 -17.06 -30.92
N GLU A 299 16.16 -16.91 -32.19
CA GLU A 299 15.55 -18.00 -32.95
C GLU A 299 16.61 -18.97 -33.45
N ILE A 300 16.26 -20.26 -33.45
CA ILE A 300 17.12 -21.33 -33.96
C ILE A 300 16.90 -21.44 -35.46
N LEU A 301 17.97 -21.22 -36.24
CA LEU A 301 17.95 -21.33 -37.70
C LEU A 301 18.10 -22.78 -38.14
N ASN A 302 19.02 -23.49 -37.51
CA ASN A 302 19.32 -24.88 -37.78
C ASN A 302 19.74 -25.58 -36.49
N ARG A 303 19.54 -26.90 -36.43
CA ARG A 303 19.75 -27.71 -35.24
C ARG A 303 20.33 -29.06 -35.61
N ASP A 304 21.42 -29.40 -34.95
CA ASP A 304 22.01 -30.74 -34.95
C ASP A 304 21.87 -31.38 -33.56
N SER A 305 22.38 -32.60 -33.40
CA SER A 305 22.41 -33.40 -32.19
C SER A 305 23.17 -32.78 -31.01
N SER A 306 24.08 -31.83 -31.26
CA SER A 306 24.95 -31.25 -30.22
C SER A 306 25.04 -29.72 -30.24
N ALA A 307 24.56 -29.06 -31.29
CA ALA A 307 24.65 -27.61 -31.44
C ALA A 307 23.48 -27.04 -32.27
N VAL A 308 23.29 -25.73 -32.17
CA VAL A 308 22.36 -24.95 -32.99
C VAL A 308 23.09 -23.83 -33.71
N GLU A 309 22.60 -23.46 -34.88
CA GLU A 309 22.97 -22.23 -35.56
C GLU A 309 21.92 -21.15 -35.24
N VAL A 310 22.38 -20.01 -34.74
CA VAL A 310 21.55 -18.88 -34.35
C VAL A 310 22.11 -17.60 -34.96
N MET A 311 21.24 -16.61 -35.15
CA MET A 311 21.68 -15.26 -35.50
C MET A 311 22.04 -14.50 -34.22
N GLU A 312 23.29 -14.07 -34.09
CA GLU A 312 23.73 -13.33 -32.92
C GLU A 312 23.19 -11.88 -32.92
N PRO A 313 22.84 -11.32 -31.75
CA PRO A 313 22.03 -10.10 -31.66
C PRO A 313 22.79 -8.80 -31.91
N LEU A 314 24.13 -8.83 -32.02
CA LEU A 314 24.96 -7.62 -32.14
C LEU A 314 25.33 -7.33 -33.60
N ASP A 315 26.01 -8.24 -34.30
CA ASP A 315 26.39 -8.05 -35.71
C ASP A 315 25.53 -8.87 -36.69
N TYR A 316 24.48 -9.56 -36.22
CA TYR A 316 23.58 -10.39 -37.03
C TYR A 316 24.28 -11.48 -37.84
N LYS A 317 25.43 -11.96 -37.35
CA LYS A 317 26.16 -13.09 -37.94
C LYS A 317 25.56 -14.41 -37.47
N VAL A 318 25.61 -15.42 -38.33
CA VAL A 318 25.27 -16.78 -37.94
C VAL A 318 26.42 -17.35 -37.11
N VAL A 319 26.11 -17.82 -35.91
CA VAL A 319 27.05 -18.47 -34.99
C VAL A 319 26.53 -19.82 -34.56
N THR A 320 27.44 -20.76 -34.33
CA THR A 320 27.13 -22.09 -33.80
C THR A 320 27.29 -22.08 -32.28
N VAL A 321 26.25 -22.52 -31.57
CA VAL A 321 26.21 -22.56 -30.11
C VAL A 321 25.91 -23.99 -29.67
N ALA A 322 26.70 -24.51 -28.73
CA ALA A 322 26.47 -25.84 -28.16
C ALA A 322 25.12 -25.90 -27.42
N LEU A 323 24.44 -27.04 -27.50
CA LEU A 323 23.17 -27.24 -26.79
C LEU A 323 23.39 -27.20 -25.27
N PRO A 324 22.50 -26.54 -24.50
CA PRO A 324 22.51 -26.68 -23.05
C PRO A 324 22.09 -28.11 -22.67
N TYR A 325 22.47 -28.56 -21.48
CA TYR A 325 22.11 -29.90 -21.01
C TYR A 325 20.60 -30.12 -20.81
N ASP A 326 19.82 -29.03 -20.71
CA ASP A 326 18.35 -29.04 -20.58
C ASP A 326 17.66 -28.56 -21.85
N ASP A 327 18.31 -28.76 -22.99
CA ASP A 327 17.73 -28.48 -24.30
C ASP A 327 16.43 -29.24 -24.55
N ASP A 328 15.45 -28.56 -25.14
CA ASP A 328 14.22 -29.14 -25.67
C ASP A 328 14.30 -29.11 -27.20
N ALA A 329 14.35 -30.29 -27.82
CA ALA A 329 14.42 -30.46 -29.27
C ALA A 329 13.23 -29.84 -30.02
N LYS A 330 12.10 -29.57 -29.34
CA LYS A 330 10.94 -28.88 -29.92
C LYS A 330 11.03 -27.35 -29.82
N SER A 331 11.96 -26.82 -29.04
CA SER A 331 12.10 -25.39 -28.87
C SER A 331 12.57 -24.73 -30.17
N LYS A 332 11.88 -23.65 -30.55
CA LYS A 332 12.23 -22.83 -31.72
C LYS A 332 13.17 -21.67 -31.40
N SER A 333 13.41 -21.43 -30.12
CA SER A 333 14.30 -20.38 -29.64
C SER A 333 15.18 -20.87 -28.49
N MET A 334 16.25 -20.15 -28.25
CA MET A 334 17.21 -20.44 -27.20
C MET A 334 17.68 -19.15 -26.55
N ARG A 335 18.04 -19.22 -25.27
CA ARG A 335 18.71 -18.12 -24.60
C ARG A 335 20.21 -18.26 -24.77
N ILE A 336 20.86 -17.19 -25.20
CA ILE A 336 22.32 -17.11 -25.34
C ILE A 336 22.86 -15.90 -24.57
N GLY A 337 24.14 -15.96 -24.20
CA GLY A 337 24.88 -14.83 -23.63
C GLY A 337 26.34 -14.87 -24.07
N PHE A 338 26.96 -13.70 -24.18
CA PHE A 338 28.37 -13.60 -24.55
C PHE A 338 29.23 -13.81 -23.29
N ILE A 339 29.90 -14.96 -23.22
CA ILE A 339 30.59 -15.44 -22.02
C ILE A 339 32.00 -15.85 -22.43
N GLN A 340 33.01 -15.24 -21.81
CA GLN A 340 34.43 -15.56 -22.04
C GLN A 340 34.90 -15.49 -23.51
N GLY A 341 34.28 -14.61 -24.32
CA GLY A 341 34.68 -14.37 -25.71
C GLY A 341 33.89 -15.16 -26.74
N GLU A 342 32.89 -15.94 -26.33
CA GLU A 342 32.04 -16.73 -27.20
C GLU A 342 30.56 -16.64 -26.80
N TRP A 343 29.67 -16.90 -27.75
CA TRP A 343 28.24 -17.02 -27.50
C TRP A 343 27.94 -18.41 -26.96
N LEU A 344 27.43 -18.49 -25.72
CA LEU A 344 27.05 -19.75 -25.09
C LEU A 344 25.54 -19.81 -24.85
N ALA A 345 24.98 -21.01 -24.97
CA ALA A 345 23.62 -21.28 -24.55
C ALA A 345 23.53 -21.18 -23.03
N ILE A 346 22.46 -20.55 -22.56
CA ILE A 346 22.14 -20.44 -21.14
C ILE A 346 21.02 -21.41 -20.84
N PRO A 347 21.26 -22.43 -19.97
CA PRO A 347 20.24 -23.35 -19.53
C PRO A 347 18.94 -22.69 -19.09
N SER A 348 17.83 -23.38 -19.32
CA SER A 348 16.50 -22.86 -19.01
C SER A 348 16.34 -22.56 -17.51
N ARG A 349 15.43 -21.65 -17.15
CA ARG A 349 15.07 -21.39 -15.74
C ARG A 349 14.01 -22.34 -15.19
N ARG A 350 13.48 -23.24 -16.02
CA ARG A 350 12.43 -24.15 -15.56
C ARG A 350 13.08 -25.22 -14.68
N SER A 351 12.51 -25.33 -13.49
CA SER A 351 12.78 -26.36 -12.49
C SER A 351 12.42 -27.75 -13.00
#